data_AF-C1F8C9-F1
#
_entry.id   AF-C1F8C9-F1
#
_cell.length_a   1.000
_cell.length_b   1.000
_cell.length_c   1.000
_cell.angle_alpha   90.00
_cell.angle_beta   90.00
_cell.angle_gamma   90.00
#
_symmetry.space_group_name_H-M   'P 1'
#
loop_
_entity.id
_entity.type
_entity.pdbx_description
1 polymer ?
#
loop_
_entity_poly.entity_id
_entity_poly.type
_entity_poly.pdbx_seq_one_letter_code
_entity_poly.pdbx_strand_id
1 'polypeptide(L)'
;MRWNLKTNSLIVCGLVALLWWVFEFAKHARALAGVVPFGDDPYDAVGSYAVMAAGGLAVIALLRAFRPYRDEGRPSRRDEMYLIRTQIAVCFVMLVNLASDGVALLRHPELWLHARSRALLLTLLLGSGCMALTVLWLVRCSQERRVSTLALLQSRGFLALVAGMIFLGVYPEHWIHIMWVHLATVLLGAVIVCLPVGWLVESLVPDVGDQDEAADHGWLRRYAWPLALLAGLTFGVMAFVSEATESGGGARVQHASSLVKVMMVASVFIALGAGGLLIAYRLLRKPLGLGA
;
A
#
# COMPACT_ATOMS: atom_id res chain seq x y z
N MET A 1 20.20 -12.31 16.00
CA MET A 1 19.28 -12.32 14.86
C MET A 1 17.88 -11.78 15.20
N ARG A 2 17.21 -12.23 16.28
CA ARG A 2 15.83 -11.78 16.62
C ARG A 2 15.64 -10.30 16.95
N TRP A 3 16.63 -9.69 17.60
CA TRP A 3 16.62 -8.25 17.86
C TRP A 3 16.46 -7.46 16.55
N ASN A 4 17.07 -7.93 15.46
CA ASN A 4 17.01 -7.25 14.17
C ASN A 4 15.58 -7.29 13.60
N LEU A 5 14.81 -8.36 13.76
CA LEU A 5 13.45 -8.46 13.19
C LEU A 5 12.43 -7.56 13.91
N LYS A 6 12.54 -7.41 15.24
CA LYS A 6 11.70 -6.47 16.00
C LYS A 6 12.03 -5.03 15.63
N THR A 7 13.32 -4.69 15.61
CA THR A 7 13.80 -3.37 15.17
C THR A 7 13.38 -3.07 13.73
N ASN A 8 13.51 -4.03 12.81
CA ASN A 8 13.03 -3.88 11.43
C ASN A 8 11.54 -3.59 11.36
N SER A 9 10.71 -4.21 12.20
CA SER A 9 9.27 -3.94 12.23
C SER A 9 8.96 -2.50 12.68
N LEU A 10 9.72 -1.98 13.65
CA LEU A 10 9.61 -0.59 14.08
C LEU A 10 10.08 0.38 12.99
N ILE A 11 11.19 0.07 12.31
CA ILE A 11 11.71 0.86 11.18
C ILE A 11 10.69 0.90 10.04
N VAL A 12 10.13 -0.25 9.68
CA VAL A 12 9.09 -0.37 8.65
C VAL A 12 7.83 0.42 9.06
N CYS A 13 7.45 0.41 10.34
CA CYS A 13 6.36 1.26 10.83
C CYS A 13 6.69 2.76 10.67
N GLY A 14 7.94 3.16 10.94
CA GLY A 14 8.41 4.53 10.67
C GLY A 14 8.36 4.88 9.18
N LEU A 15 8.65 3.92 8.30
CA LEU A 15 8.53 4.08 6.84
C LEU A 15 7.08 4.32 6.41
N VAL A 16 6.11 3.64 7.04
CA VAL A 16 4.68 3.89 6.78
C VAL A 16 4.26 5.29 7.24
N ALA A 17 4.73 5.73 8.40
CA ALA A 17 4.46 7.09 8.87
C ALA A 17 5.03 8.14 7.89
N LEU A 18 6.23 7.90 7.34
CA LEU A 18 6.80 8.72 6.28
C LEU A 18 5.96 8.69 5.01
N LEU A 19 5.54 7.51 4.54
CA LEU A 19 4.69 7.37 3.35
C LEU A 19 3.38 8.15 3.51
N TRP A 20 2.69 7.97 4.65
CA TRP A 20 1.46 8.73 4.95
C TRP A 20 1.73 10.23 4.97
N TRP A 21 2.77 10.68 5.67
CA TRP A 21 3.10 12.10 5.74
C TRP A 21 3.42 12.70 4.36
N VAL A 22 4.20 12.00 3.52
CA VAL A 22 4.52 12.46 2.15
C VAL A 22 3.26 12.53 1.29
N PHE A 23 2.38 11.54 1.40
CA PHE A 23 1.11 11.51 0.67
C PHE A 23 0.23 12.73 1.02
N GLU A 24 -0.01 12.97 2.32
CA GLU A 24 -0.78 14.12 2.79
C GLU A 24 -0.10 15.45 2.46
N PHE A 25 1.21 15.54 2.68
CA PHE A 25 1.95 16.76 2.42
C PHE A 25 1.96 17.13 0.93
N ALA A 26 2.15 16.16 0.04
CA ALA A 26 2.13 16.40 -1.40
C ALA A 26 0.76 16.89 -1.89
N LYS A 27 -0.33 16.36 -1.32
CA LYS A 27 -1.70 16.73 -1.66
C LYS A 27 -2.12 18.10 -1.13
N HIS A 28 -1.82 18.38 0.15
CA HIS A 28 -2.45 19.50 0.86
C HIS A 28 -1.52 20.71 1.02
N ALA A 29 -0.20 20.55 0.82
CA ALA A 29 0.71 21.70 0.89
C ALA A 29 0.46 22.64 -0.30
N ARG A 30 0.16 23.91 -0.02
CA ARG A 30 -0.09 24.95 -1.04
C ARG A 30 1.02 25.05 -2.11
N ALA A 31 2.26 24.74 -1.74
CA ALA A 31 3.39 24.76 -2.66
C ALA A 31 3.38 23.61 -3.68
N LEU A 32 2.70 22.50 -3.38
CA LEU A 32 2.71 21.26 -4.16
C LEU A 32 1.34 20.95 -4.79
N ALA A 33 0.23 21.32 -4.14
CA ALA A 33 -1.12 20.99 -4.58
C ALA A 33 -1.44 21.40 -6.02
N GLY A 34 -0.82 22.48 -6.53
CA GLY A 34 -1.02 22.94 -7.91
C GLY A 34 -0.07 22.36 -8.96
N VAL A 35 0.89 21.52 -8.56
CA VAL A 35 1.97 21.03 -9.44
C VAL A 35 2.12 19.50 -9.39
N VAL A 36 1.38 18.83 -8.52
CA VAL A 36 1.42 17.39 -8.30
C VAL A 36 0.32 16.72 -9.13
N PRO A 37 0.66 16.05 -10.26
CA PRO A 37 -0.34 15.39 -11.12
C PRO A 37 -0.89 14.09 -10.51
N PHE A 38 -0.21 13.52 -9.51
CA PHE A 38 -0.67 12.30 -8.84
C PHE A 38 -1.72 12.55 -7.75
N GLY A 39 -2.23 13.78 -7.64
CA GLY A 39 -3.41 14.11 -6.84
C GLY A 39 -4.73 13.72 -7.53
N ASP A 40 -4.69 13.32 -8.80
CA ASP A 40 -5.84 12.88 -9.59
C ASP A 40 -5.79 11.36 -9.86
N ASP A 41 -6.97 10.76 -10.04
CA ASP A 41 -7.09 9.35 -10.44
C ASP A 41 -6.60 9.13 -11.89
N PRO A 42 -5.92 8.00 -12.20
CA PRO A 42 -5.79 6.77 -11.41
C PRO A 42 -4.68 6.76 -10.34
N TYR A 43 -3.81 7.77 -10.33
CA TYR A 43 -2.61 7.78 -9.49
C TYR A 43 -2.95 7.96 -8.01
N ASP A 44 -3.94 8.81 -7.72
CA ASP A 44 -4.39 9.03 -6.36
C ASP A 44 -4.94 7.75 -5.71
N ALA A 45 -5.74 6.97 -6.45
CA ALA A 45 -6.17 5.66 -6.00
C ALA A 45 -4.99 4.72 -5.66
N VAL A 46 -3.94 4.69 -6.49
CA VAL A 46 -2.73 3.89 -6.19
C VAL A 46 -2.09 4.33 -4.88
N GLY A 47 -1.93 5.64 -4.67
CA GLY A 47 -1.36 6.18 -3.43
C GLY A 47 -2.22 5.93 -2.19
N SER A 48 -3.53 6.13 -2.31
CA SER A 48 -4.50 5.86 -1.26
C SER A 48 -4.45 4.38 -0.83
N TYR A 49 -4.48 3.45 -1.78
CA TYR A 49 -4.37 2.02 -1.46
C TYR A 49 -2.97 1.62 -1.00
N ALA A 50 -1.92 2.30 -1.43
CA ALA A 50 -0.58 2.08 -0.91
C ALA A 50 -0.48 2.46 0.56
N VAL A 51 -1.00 3.62 0.96
CA VAL A 51 -1.07 4.05 2.37
C VAL A 51 -1.87 3.04 3.20
N MET A 52 -3.06 2.65 2.73
CA MET A 52 -3.91 1.68 3.43
C MET A 52 -3.23 0.31 3.57
N ALA A 53 -2.67 -0.23 2.48
CA ALA A 53 -2.00 -1.53 2.48
C ALA A 53 -0.76 -1.50 3.37
N ALA A 54 0.09 -0.48 3.25
CA ALA A 54 1.28 -0.32 4.08
C ALA A 54 0.94 -0.22 5.56
N GLY A 55 -0.09 0.56 5.92
CA GLY A 55 -0.62 0.66 7.29
C GLY A 55 -1.04 -0.69 7.86
N GLY A 56 -1.91 -1.42 7.15
CA GLY A 56 -2.34 -2.75 7.56
C GLY A 56 -1.18 -3.74 7.70
N LEU A 57 -0.24 -3.71 6.76
CA LEU A 57 0.96 -4.57 6.77
C LEU A 57 1.90 -4.24 7.93
N ALA A 58 2.11 -2.96 8.26
CA ALA A 58 2.92 -2.56 9.40
C ALA A 58 2.31 -3.03 10.73
N VAL A 59 0.98 -2.92 10.89
CA VAL A 59 0.28 -3.46 12.05
C VAL A 59 0.49 -4.98 12.14
N ILE A 60 0.33 -5.71 11.03
CA ILE A 60 0.57 -7.17 11.00
C ILE A 60 2.04 -7.49 11.34
N ALA A 61 3.00 -6.72 10.85
CA ALA A 61 4.42 -6.90 11.16
C ALA A 61 4.69 -6.69 12.65
N LEU A 62 4.14 -5.65 13.27
CA LEU A 62 4.27 -5.40 14.70
C LEU A 62 3.62 -6.53 15.52
N LEU A 63 2.40 -6.93 15.18
CA LEU A 63 1.72 -8.03 15.87
C LEU A 63 2.53 -9.33 15.81
N ARG A 64 3.11 -9.67 14.65
CA ARG A 64 3.97 -10.84 14.48
C ARG A 64 5.30 -10.73 15.23
N ALA A 65 5.93 -9.56 15.20
CA ALA A 65 7.22 -9.34 15.83
C ALA A 65 7.14 -9.37 17.38
N PHE A 66 6.03 -8.92 17.94
CA PHE A 66 5.82 -8.82 19.39
C PHE A 66 4.89 -9.89 19.97
N ARG A 67 4.41 -10.85 19.15
CA ARG A 67 3.61 -11.99 19.63
C ARG A 67 4.40 -12.81 20.66
N PRO A 68 3.80 -13.17 21.82
CA PRO A 68 4.40 -14.13 22.74
C PRO A 68 4.32 -15.55 22.15
N TYR A 69 5.47 -16.23 22.03
CA TYR A 69 5.58 -17.60 21.53
C TYR A 69 5.59 -18.60 22.69
N ARG A 70 4.83 -19.71 22.54
CA ARG A 70 4.64 -20.73 23.59
C ARG A 70 5.90 -21.57 23.85
N ASP A 71 6.63 -21.94 22.81
CA ASP A 71 7.80 -22.83 22.92
C ASP A 71 9.08 -22.02 23.09
N GLU A 72 9.62 -21.99 24.31
CA GLU A 72 10.92 -21.35 24.65
C GLU A 72 11.07 -19.89 24.16
N GLY A 73 9.95 -19.20 23.86
CA GLY A 73 9.94 -17.87 23.24
C GLY A 73 10.52 -17.82 21.81
N ARG A 74 10.54 -18.95 21.08
CA ARG A 74 11.13 -19.07 19.73
C ARG A 74 10.06 -19.08 18.63
N PRO A 75 10.06 -18.12 17.67
CA PRO A 75 9.22 -18.21 16.48
C PRO A 75 9.63 -19.41 15.62
N SER A 76 8.65 -20.03 14.96
CA SER A 76 8.92 -21.04 13.94
C SER A 76 9.60 -20.41 12.72
N ARG A 77 10.28 -21.20 11.89
CA ARG A 77 10.85 -20.71 10.61
C ARG A 77 9.78 -20.10 9.71
N ARG A 78 8.57 -20.64 9.76
CA ARG A 78 7.40 -20.15 9.03
C ARG A 78 6.93 -18.79 9.53
N ASP A 79 6.91 -18.57 10.85
CA ASP A 79 6.58 -17.26 11.44
C ASP A 79 7.61 -16.20 11.06
N GLU A 80 8.90 -16.54 11.12
CA GLU A 80 9.99 -15.65 10.71
C GLU A 80 9.87 -15.29 9.22
N MET A 81 9.59 -16.30 8.36
CA MET A 81 9.36 -16.11 6.94
C MET A 81 8.22 -15.12 6.68
N TYR A 82 7.05 -15.33 7.29
CA TYR A 82 5.90 -14.45 7.09
C TYR A 82 6.12 -13.05 7.64
N LEU A 83 6.81 -12.89 8.78
CA LEU A 83 7.20 -11.59 9.31
C LEU A 83 8.09 -10.83 8.30
N ILE A 84 9.12 -11.50 7.78
CA ILE A 84 10.04 -10.91 6.79
C ILE A 84 9.29 -10.55 5.50
N ARG A 85 8.41 -11.42 4.99
CA ARG A 85 7.58 -11.11 3.82
C ARG A 85 6.71 -9.88 4.04
N THR A 86 6.10 -9.74 5.23
CA THR A 86 5.30 -8.55 5.56
C THR A 86 6.15 -7.28 5.59
N GLN A 87 7.36 -7.33 6.18
CA GLN A 87 8.27 -6.17 6.21
C GLN A 87 8.70 -5.74 4.79
N ILE A 88 9.06 -6.70 3.93
CA ILE A 88 9.40 -6.43 2.53
C ILE A 88 8.19 -5.88 1.76
N ALA A 89 6.99 -6.42 2.01
CA ALA A 89 5.77 -5.99 1.34
C ALA A 89 5.52 -4.49 1.55
N VAL A 90 5.74 -3.96 2.77
CA VAL A 90 5.62 -2.52 3.04
C VAL A 90 6.57 -1.71 2.17
N CYS A 91 7.84 -2.12 2.08
CA CYS A 91 8.81 -1.44 1.22
C CYS A 91 8.37 -1.45 -0.25
N PHE A 92 7.87 -2.59 -0.76
CA PHE A 92 7.38 -2.64 -2.13
C PHE A 92 6.13 -1.81 -2.36
N VAL A 93 5.18 -1.80 -1.44
CA VAL A 93 3.99 -0.95 -1.55
C VAL A 93 4.40 0.51 -1.73
N MET A 94 5.36 0.99 -0.95
CA MET A 94 5.90 2.35 -1.09
C MET A 94 6.61 2.56 -2.43
N LEU A 95 7.40 1.59 -2.92
CA LEU A 95 8.06 1.68 -4.22
C LEU A 95 7.07 1.64 -5.39
N VAL A 96 5.98 0.88 -5.30
CA VAL A 96 4.90 0.89 -6.29
C VAL A 96 4.21 2.25 -6.31
N ASN A 97 3.95 2.84 -5.15
CA ASN A 97 3.43 4.20 -5.06
C ASN A 97 4.35 5.21 -5.77
N LEU A 98 5.63 5.23 -5.41
CA LEU A 98 6.59 6.16 -6.02
C LEU A 98 6.77 5.94 -7.53
N ALA A 99 6.65 4.69 -8.00
CA ALA A 99 6.66 4.40 -9.43
C ALA A 99 5.42 4.98 -10.13
N SER A 100 4.23 4.86 -9.51
CA SER A 100 2.99 5.48 -9.98
C SER A 100 3.09 7.01 -10.03
N ASP A 101 3.61 7.63 -8.97
CA ASP A 101 3.87 9.07 -8.92
C ASP A 101 4.84 9.50 -10.05
N GLY A 102 5.88 8.70 -10.28
CA GLY A 102 6.82 8.90 -11.39
C GLY A 102 6.15 8.84 -12.76
N VAL A 103 5.23 7.88 -12.98
CA VAL A 103 4.44 7.80 -14.22
C VAL A 103 3.58 9.05 -14.38
N ALA A 104 2.90 9.51 -13.33
CA ALA A 104 2.11 10.75 -13.37
C ALA A 104 2.97 11.96 -13.76
N LEU A 105 4.16 12.10 -13.16
CA LEU A 105 5.09 13.19 -13.50
C LEU A 105 5.58 13.12 -14.95
N LEU A 106 5.81 11.92 -15.48
CA LEU A 106 6.24 11.74 -16.86
C LEU A 106 5.13 12.09 -17.86
N ARG A 107 3.86 11.88 -17.51
CA ARG A 107 2.72 12.21 -18.36
C ARG A 107 2.36 13.70 -18.37
N HIS A 108 2.61 14.39 -17.26
CA HIS A 108 2.26 15.81 -17.09
C HIS A 108 3.49 16.69 -16.81
N PRO A 109 4.52 16.68 -17.67
CA PRO A 109 5.75 17.43 -17.46
C PRO A 109 5.51 18.93 -17.27
N GLU A 110 4.51 19.49 -17.93
CA GLU A 110 4.13 20.90 -17.89
C GLU A 110 3.70 21.37 -16.49
N LEU A 111 3.13 20.49 -15.66
CA LEU A 111 2.67 20.85 -14.31
C LEU A 111 3.82 21.09 -13.34
N TRP A 112 4.95 20.38 -13.49
CA TRP A 112 5.98 20.36 -12.45
C TRP A 112 7.38 20.78 -12.92
N LEU A 113 7.77 20.60 -14.19
CA LEU A 113 9.14 20.89 -14.64
C LEU A 113 9.55 22.35 -14.43
N HIS A 114 8.59 23.26 -14.63
CA HIS A 114 8.75 24.71 -14.51
C HIS A 114 8.25 25.27 -13.17
N ALA A 115 7.75 24.41 -12.28
CA ALA A 115 7.27 24.82 -10.96
C ALA A 115 8.42 25.29 -10.08
N ARG A 116 8.19 26.36 -9.30
CA ARG A 116 9.14 26.83 -8.28
C ARG A 116 9.41 25.78 -7.20
N SER A 117 8.44 24.90 -6.94
CA SER A 117 8.49 23.82 -5.94
C SER A 117 9.04 22.50 -6.47
N ARG A 118 9.54 22.44 -7.72
CA ARG A 118 10.09 21.21 -8.33
C ARG A 118 11.17 20.54 -7.47
N ALA A 119 12.05 21.34 -6.85
CA ALA A 119 13.15 20.81 -6.05
C ALA A 119 12.63 20.13 -4.78
N LEU A 120 11.61 20.71 -4.15
CA LEU A 120 10.93 20.12 -2.99
C LEU A 120 10.25 18.80 -3.38
N LEU A 121 9.51 18.79 -4.49
CA LEU A 121 8.85 17.59 -5.01
C LEU A 121 9.86 16.45 -5.28
N LEU A 122 10.92 16.73 -6.03
CA LEU A 122 11.96 15.73 -6.33
C LEU A 122 12.67 15.25 -5.05
N THR A 123 12.94 16.15 -4.10
CA THR A 123 13.55 15.77 -2.82
C THR A 123 12.65 14.84 -2.03
N LEU A 124 11.34 15.10 -1.99
CA LEU A 124 10.37 14.23 -1.33
C LEU A 124 10.32 12.85 -1.98
N LEU A 125 10.18 12.79 -3.31
CA LEU A 125 10.06 11.50 -4.03
C LEU A 125 11.35 10.69 -3.98
N LEU A 126 12.50 11.31 -4.30
CA LEU A 126 13.80 10.64 -4.30
C LEU A 126 14.23 10.28 -2.88
N GLY A 127 14.03 11.17 -1.91
CA GLY A 127 14.33 10.91 -0.50
C GLY A 127 13.51 9.73 0.05
N SER A 128 12.21 9.70 -0.27
CA SER A 128 11.31 8.59 0.06
C SER A 128 11.75 7.28 -0.59
N GLY A 129 12.11 7.32 -1.87
CA GLY A 129 12.62 6.15 -2.59
C GLY A 129 13.92 5.61 -1.99
N CYS A 130 14.88 6.48 -1.70
CA CYS A 130 16.13 6.12 -1.04
C CYS A 130 15.89 5.49 0.34
N MET A 131 14.96 6.05 1.12
CA MET A 131 14.60 5.50 2.43
C MET A 131 13.96 4.11 2.29
N ALA A 132 13.00 3.94 1.37
CA ALA A 132 12.34 2.66 1.13
C ALA A 132 13.35 1.58 0.69
N LEU A 133 14.29 1.91 -0.21
CA LEU A 133 15.36 1.01 -0.64
C LEU A 133 16.34 0.69 0.48
N THR A 134 16.67 1.66 1.33
CA THR A 134 17.55 1.46 2.50
C THR A 134 16.91 0.51 3.50
N VAL A 135 15.63 0.71 3.84
CA VAL A 135 14.89 -0.19 4.73
C VAL A 135 14.75 -1.57 4.12
N LEU A 136 14.44 -1.67 2.81
CA LEU A 136 14.40 -2.94 2.10
C LEU A 136 15.75 -3.67 2.18
N TRP A 137 16.85 -2.94 1.96
CA TRP A 137 18.20 -3.49 2.08
C TRP A 137 18.49 -3.97 3.51
N LEU A 138 18.13 -3.21 4.54
CA LEU A 138 18.28 -3.61 5.95
C LEU A 138 17.49 -4.90 6.26
N VAL A 139 16.22 -4.97 5.84
CA VAL A 139 15.38 -6.17 6.00
C VAL A 139 15.99 -7.36 5.26
N ARG A 140 16.46 -7.17 4.03
CA ARG A 140 17.13 -8.22 3.24
C ARG A 140 18.45 -8.67 3.87
N CYS A 141 19.19 -7.75 4.48
CA CYS A 141 20.43 -8.06 5.17
C CYS A 141 20.23 -8.90 6.43
N SER A 142 19.03 -8.86 7.02
CA SER A 142 18.66 -9.70 8.17
C SER A 142 18.33 -11.16 7.81
N GLN A 143 18.26 -11.50 6.52
CA GLN A 143 17.95 -12.85 6.04
C GLN A 143 19.21 -13.71 5.89
N GLU A 144 19.14 -14.97 6.33
CA GLU A 144 20.21 -15.96 6.15
C GLU A 144 20.36 -16.39 4.67
N ARG A 145 19.26 -16.52 3.94
CA ARG A 145 19.25 -16.89 2.51
C ARG A 145 18.77 -15.73 1.67
N ARG A 146 19.63 -15.26 0.77
CA ARG A 146 19.28 -14.21 -0.19
C ARG A 146 19.06 -14.83 -1.56
N VAL A 147 17.85 -14.66 -2.08
CA VAL A 147 17.55 -14.93 -3.50
C VAL A 147 18.29 -13.91 -4.38
N SER A 148 18.77 -14.35 -5.54
CA SER A 148 19.48 -13.48 -6.50
C SER A 148 18.58 -12.40 -7.07
N THR A 149 19.15 -11.22 -7.37
CA THR A 149 18.43 -10.10 -7.99
C THR A 149 17.87 -10.47 -9.37
N LEU A 150 18.58 -11.31 -10.12
CA LEU A 150 18.13 -11.76 -11.45
C LEU A 150 16.80 -12.52 -11.38
N ALA A 151 16.64 -13.39 -10.37
CA ALA A 151 15.40 -14.12 -10.16
C ALA A 151 14.22 -13.19 -9.84
N LEU A 152 14.48 -12.04 -9.19
CA LEU A 152 13.46 -11.02 -8.96
C LEU A 152 12.97 -10.39 -10.26
N LEU A 153 13.89 -10.00 -11.15
CA LEU A 153 13.56 -9.40 -12.44
C LEU A 153 12.79 -10.35 -13.36
N GLN A 154 13.03 -11.66 -13.22
CA GLN A 154 12.31 -12.70 -13.94
C GLN A 154 11.00 -13.12 -13.26
N SER A 155 10.67 -12.55 -12.09
CA SER A 155 9.46 -12.91 -11.38
C SER A 155 8.20 -12.37 -12.07
N ARG A 156 7.10 -13.10 -11.92
CA ARG A 156 5.77 -12.64 -12.36
C ARG A 156 5.36 -11.31 -11.71
N GLY A 157 5.83 -11.07 -10.49
CA GLY A 157 5.58 -9.82 -9.76
C GLY A 157 6.21 -8.60 -10.43
N PHE A 158 7.44 -8.74 -10.93
CA PHE A 158 8.09 -7.67 -11.69
C PHE A 158 7.36 -7.40 -13.01
N LEU A 159 6.97 -8.44 -13.74
CA LEU A 159 6.17 -8.29 -14.96
C LEU A 159 4.83 -7.60 -14.69
N ALA A 160 4.13 -7.97 -13.61
CA ALA A 160 2.88 -7.33 -13.21
C ALA A 160 3.06 -5.85 -12.85
N LEU A 161 4.16 -5.51 -12.17
CA LEU A 161 4.51 -4.13 -11.85
C LEU A 161 4.70 -3.32 -13.13
N VAL A 162 5.53 -3.81 -14.06
CA VAL A 162 5.77 -3.13 -15.35
C VAL A 162 4.47 -2.98 -16.13
N ALA A 163 3.65 -4.04 -16.22
CA ALA A 163 2.36 -3.98 -16.90
C ALA A 163 1.41 -2.94 -16.25
N GLY A 164 1.37 -2.86 -14.92
CA GLY A 164 0.61 -1.85 -14.19
C GLY A 164 1.09 -0.42 -14.49
N MET A 165 2.42 -0.19 -14.51
CA MET A 165 2.98 1.12 -14.83
C MET A 165 2.75 1.53 -16.28
N ILE A 166 2.85 0.59 -17.23
CA ILE A 166 2.50 0.83 -18.64
C ILE A 166 1.02 1.19 -18.75
N PHE A 167 0.14 0.43 -18.08
CA PHE A 167 -1.30 0.70 -18.08
C PHE A 167 -1.59 2.12 -17.58
N LEU A 168 -0.99 2.55 -16.46
CA LEU A 168 -1.11 3.92 -15.96
C LEU A 168 -0.60 4.94 -16.99
N GLY A 169 0.55 4.68 -17.61
CA GLY A 169 1.17 5.56 -18.61
C GLY A 169 0.29 5.81 -19.85
N VAL A 170 -0.54 4.84 -20.23
CA VAL A 170 -1.46 4.93 -21.37
C VAL A 170 -2.92 5.13 -20.97
N TYR A 171 -3.21 5.32 -19.68
CA TYR A 171 -4.58 5.36 -19.16
C TYR A 171 -5.35 6.58 -19.71
N PRO A 172 -6.53 6.39 -20.34
CA PRO A 172 -7.28 7.51 -20.91
C PRO A 172 -7.96 8.35 -19.81
N GLU A 173 -7.44 9.54 -19.51
CA GLU A 173 -7.91 10.37 -18.39
C GLU A 173 -9.38 10.76 -18.49
N HIS A 174 -9.91 10.98 -19.71
CA HIS A 174 -11.32 11.30 -19.90
C HIS A 174 -12.30 10.22 -19.37
N TRP A 175 -11.83 8.99 -19.15
CA TRP A 175 -12.63 7.91 -18.57
C TRP A 175 -13.05 8.16 -17.13
N ILE A 176 -12.31 8.98 -16.36
CA ILE A 176 -12.68 9.32 -14.98
C ILE A 176 -13.96 10.16 -14.91
N HIS A 177 -14.41 10.74 -16.03
CA HIS A 177 -15.69 11.46 -16.09
C HIS A 177 -16.91 10.52 -16.17
N ILE A 178 -16.69 9.22 -16.43
CA ILE A 178 -17.74 8.21 -16.45
C ILE A 178 -17.75 7.51 -15.09
N MET A 179 -18.75 7.78 -14.25
CA MET A 179 -18.84 7.33 -12.86
C MET A 179 -18.44 5.86 -12.63
N TRP A 180 -19.01 4.91 -13.38
CA TRP A 180 -18.70 3.48 -13.19
C TRP A 180 -17.26 3.13 -13.57
N VAL A 181 -16.71 3.80 -14.59
CA VAL A 181 -15.31 3.62 -14.99
C VAL A 181 -14.38 4.24 -13.96
N HIS A 182 -14.75 5.40 -13.39
CA HIS A 182 -14.03 6.01 -12.29
C HIS A 182 -13.96 5.09 -11.08
N LEU A 183 -15.09 4.53 -10.63
CA LEU A 183 -15.12 3.57 -9.52
C LEU A 183 -14.26 2.32 -9.79
N ALA A 184 -14.34 1.77 -11.01
CA ALA A 184 -13.51 0.64 -11.41
C ALA A 184 -12.01 1.00 -11.43
N THR A 185 -11.69 2.23 -11.83
CA THR A 185 -10.31 2.77 -11.87
C THR A 185 -9.74 2.91 -10.47
N VAL A 186 -10.55 3.39 -9.52
CA VAL A 186 -10.13 3.45 -8.12
C VAL A 186 -9.80 2.04 -7.63
N LEU A 187 -10.71 1.06 -7.78
CA LEU A 187 -10.46 -0.32 -7.37
C LEU A 187 -9.27 -0.97 -8.08
N LEU A 188 -8.99 -0.59 -9.33
CA LEU A 188 -7.82 -1.04 -10.07
C LEU A 188 -6.51 -0.58 -9.41
N GLY A 189 -6.50 0.58 -8.75
CA GLY A 189 -5.37 1.02 -7.93
C GLY A 189 -4.97 -0.02 -6.87
N ALA A 190 -5.95 -0.63 -6.19
CA ALA A 190 -5.67 -1.69 -5.21
C ALA A 190 -5.02 -2.93 -5.86
N VAL A 191 -5.41 -3.29 -7.08
CA VAL A 191 -4.83 -4.40 -7.84
C VAL A 191 -3.40 -4.07 -8.25
N ILE A 192 -3.16 -2.87 -8.79
CA ILE A 192 -1.82 -2.40 -9.21
C ILE A 192 -0.85 -2.41 -8.04
N VAL A 193 -1.31 -2.09 -6.83
CA VAL A 193 -0.49 -2.18 -5.61
C VAL A 193 -0.29 -3.63 -5.18
N CYS A 194 -1.37 -4.36 -4.92
CA CYS A 194 -1.29 -5.60 -4.14
C CYS A 194 -0.84 -6.82 -4.97
N LEU A 195 -1.17 -6.88 -6.25
CA LEU A 195 -0.83 -8.01 -7.12
C LEU A 195 0.69 -8.17 -7.29
N PRO A 196 1.44 -7.16 -7.77
CA PRO A 196 2.89 -7.28 -7.91
C PRO A 196 3.57 -7.49 -6.55
N VAL A 197 3.13 -6.79 -5.50
CA VAL A 197 3.69 -6.95 -4.14
C VAL A 197 3.59 -8.40 -3.68
N GLY A 198 2.42 -9.02 -3.79
CA GLY A 198 2.21 -10.41 -3.39
C GLY A 198 3.16 -11.39 -4.10
N TRP A 199 3.32 -11.24 -5.41
CA TRP A 199 4.22 -12.09 -6.19
C TRP A 199 5.71 -11.79 -5.97
N LEU A 200 6.09 -10.53 -5.76
CA LEU A 200 7.47 -10.13 -5.47
C LEU A 200 7.94 -10.68 -4.13
N VAL A 201 7.11 -10.63 -3.08
CA VAL A 201 7.51 -11.16 -1.76
C VAL A 201 7.60 -12.68 -1.74
N GLU A 202 6.71 -13.38 -2.45
CA GLU A 202 6.80 -14.85 -2.65
C GLU A 202 8.10 -15.23 -3.36
N SER A 203 8.50 -14.43 -4.36
CA SER A 203 9.72 -14.68 -5.13
C SER A 203 10.99 -14.41 -4.32
N LEU A 204 10.98 -13.39 -3.45
CA LEU A 204 12.16 -13.00 -2.67
C LEU A 204 12.40 -13.83 -1.42
N VAL A 205 11.33 -14.34 -0.84
CA VAL A 205 11.35 -15.16 0.37
C VAL A 205 10.53 -16.40 0.05
N PRO A 206 11.08 -17.41 -0.64
CA PRO A 206 10.33 -18.61 -1.03
C PRO A 206 9.87 -19.41 0.19
N ASP A 207 8.88 -20.27 -0.02
CA ASP A 207 8.31 -21.07 1.07
C ASP A 207 9.33 -22.07 1.63
N VAL A 208 9.34 -22.24 2.95
CA VAL A 208 10.16 -23.24 3.63
C VAL A 208 9.31 -24.50 3.65
N GLY A 209 9.53 -25.40 2.68
CA GLY A 209 8.64 -26.54 2.38
C GLY A 209 8.11 -27.31 3.60
N ASP A 210 6.87 -27.80 3.45
CA ASP A 210 6.00 -28.45 4.44
C ASP A 210 6.65 -29.62 5.21
N GLN A 211 7.36 -29.33 6.30
CA GLN A 211 7.62 -30.33 7.34
C GLN A 211 7.06 -29.95 8.72
N ASP A 212 6.66 -28.70 8.93
CA ASP A 212 5.96 -28.30 10.15
C ASP A 212 4.45 -28.38 9.92
N GLU A 213 3.82 -29.43 10.47
CA GLU A 213 2.37 -29.60 10.52
C GLU A 213 1.71 -28.27 10.93
N ALA A 214 0.88 -27.71 10.05
CA ALA A 214 0.20 -26.46 10.29
C ALA A 214 -0.66 -26.60 11.56
N ALA A 215 -0.23 -26.00 12.66
CA ALA A 215 -1.06 -25.84 13.84
C ALA A 215 -2.35 -25.14 13.40
N ASP A 216 -3.45 -25.87 13.43
CA ASP A 216 -4.74 -25.43 12.89
C ASP A 216 -5.26 -24.22 13.67
N HIS A 217 -4.92 -23.01 13.20
CA HIS A 217 -5.47 -21.75 13.71
C HIS A 217 -6.85 -21.49 13.09
N GLY A 218 -7.75 -22.48 13.18
CA GLY A 218 -9.05 -22.49 12.52
C GLY A 218 -9.94 -21.28 12.83
N TRP A 219 -9.76 -20.64 13.99
CA TRP A 219 -10.53 -19.45 14.36
C TRP A 219 -10.15 -18.20 13.54
N LEU A 220 -8.86 -17.90 13.37
CA LEU A 220 -8.39 -16.76 12.60
C LEU A 220 -8.80 -16.90 11.13
N ARG A 221 -8.71 -18.11 10.59
CA ARG A 221 -9.15 -18.42 9.23
C ARG A 221 -10.64 -18.17 9.01
N ARG A 222 -11.48 -18.47 10.02
CA ARG A 222 -12.93 -18.25 9.98
C ARG A 222 -13.30 -16.76 9.99
N TYR A 223 -12.57 -15.93 10.74
CA TYR A 223 -12.88 -14.51 10.91
C TYR A 223 -12.08 -13.55 10.03
N ALA A 224 -11.08 -14.02 9.28
CA ALA A 224 -10.21 -13.15 8.49
C ALA A 224 -10.96 -12.32 7.43
N TRP A 225 -11.95 -12.90 6.76
CA TRP A 225 -12.77 -12.18 5.77
C TRP A 225 -13.67 -11.11 6.41
N PRO A 226 -14.47 -11.42 7.46
CA PRO A 226 -15.19 -10.39 8.22
C PRO A 226 -14.30 -9.29 8.77
N LEU A 227 -13.10 -9.63 9.28
CA LEU A 227 -12.14 -8.64 9.78
C LEU A 227 -11.61 -7.73 8.67
N ALA A 228 -11.28 -8.30 7.50
CA ALA A 228 -10.88 -7.50 6.34
C ALA A 228 -12.02 -6.58 5.85
N LEU A 229 -13.27 -7.07 5.83
CA LEU A 229 -14.41 -6.23 5.50
C LEU A 229 -14.58 -5.09 6.51
N LEU A 230 -14.58 -5.40 7.81
CA LEU A 230 -14.75 -4.42 8.87
C LEU A 230 -13.65 -3.35 8.83
N ALA A 231 -12.39 -3.77 8.66
CA ALA A 231 -11.29 -2.83 8.52
C ALA A 231 -11.48 -1.91 7.30
N GLY A 232 -11.96 -2.45 6.17
CA GLY A 232 -12.18 -1.67 4.95
C GLY A 232 -13.32 -0.66 5.10
N LEU A 233 -14.41 -1.05 5.78
CA LEU A 233 -15.50 -0.14 6.14
C LEU A 233 -14.99 0.99 7.03
N THR A 234 -14.20 0.67 8.06
CA THR A 234 -13.62 1.67 8.97
C THR A 234 -12.72 2.65 8.22
N PHE A 235 -11.84 2.16 7.34
CA PHE A 235 -11.01 3.03 6.50
C PHE A 235 -11.85 3.92 5.59
N GLY A 236 -12.90 3.39 4.96
CA GLY A 236 -13.79 4.18 4.12
C GLY A 236 -14.52 5.28 4.89
N VAL A 237 -14.98 4.99 6.11
CA VAL A 237 -15.56 6.02 7.00
C VAL A 237 -14.52 7.07 7.38
N MET A 238 -13.31 6.67 7.76
CA MET A 238 -12.25 7.60 8.12
C MET A 238 -11.84 8.50 6.95
N ALA A 239 -11.71 7.95 5.75
CA ALA A 239 -11.40 8.70 4.53
C ALA A 239 -12.50 9.72 4.21
N PHE A 240 -13.78 9.31 4.31
CA PHE A 240 -14.90 10.23 4.15
C PHE A 240 -14.88 11.36 5.19
N VAL A 241 -14.63 11.06 6.46
CA VAL A 241 -14.55 12.06 7.53
C VAL A 241 -13.38 13.02 7.28
N SER A 242 -12.20 12.51 6.91
CA SER A 242 -11.03 13.33 6.60
C SER A 242 -11.36 14.35 5.52
N GLU A 243 -11.89 13.87 4.38
CA GLU A 243 -12.30 14.70 3.24
C GLU A 243 -13.38 15.73 3.62
N ALA A 244 -14.34 15.33 4.47
CA ALA A 244 -15.41 16.22 4.92
C ALA A 244 -14.92 17.32 5.90
N THR A 245 -13.86 17.05 6.67
CA THR A 245 -13.31 17.99 7.67
C THR A 245 -12.27 18.95 7.10
N GLU A 246 -11.58 18.57 6.04
CA GLU A 246 -10.59 19.44 5.42
C GLU A 246 -11.23 20.63 4.70
N SER A 247 -10.61 21.79 4.88
CA SER A 247 -11.16 23.15 4.67
C SER A 247 -11.63 23.48 3.25
N GLY A 248 -11.47 22.56 2.28
CA GLY A 248 -11.99 22.67 0.91
C GLY A 248 -13.20 21.76 0.63
N GLY A 249 -13.27 20.58 1.27
CA GLY A 249 -14.37 19.62 1.13
C GLY A 249 -15.61 20.04 1.92
N GLY A 250 -15.41 20.64 3.10
CA GLY A 250 -16.47 21.21 3.93
C GLY A 250 -17.34 22.24 3.19
N ALA A 251 -16.77 23.03 2.28
CA ALA A 251 -17.54 23.98 1.45
C ALA A 251 -18.39 23.27 0.36
N ARG A 252 -17.87 22.19 -0.25
CA ARG A 252 -18.65 21.37 -1.21
C ARG A 252 -19.75 20.57 -0.53
N VAL A 253 -19.50 20.06 0.67
CA VAL A 253 -20.47 19.31 1.48
C VAL A 253 -21.49 20.25 2.14
N GLN A 254 -21.10 21.44 2.60
CA GLN A 254 -22.03 22.46 3.11
C GLN A 254 -22.92 23.05 2.01
N HIS A 255 -22.42 23.14 0.77
CA HIS A 255 -23.25 23.51 -0.39
C HIS A 255 -24.03 22.35 -1.00
N ALA A 256 -23.75 21.10 -0.59
CA ALA A 256 -24.60 19.97 -0.89
C ALA A 256 -25.86 20.04 -0.01
N SER A 257 -26.82 20.88 -0.42
CA SER A 257 -28.09 21.15 0.27
C SER A 257 -29.00 19.94 0.51
N SER A 258 -28.58 18.72 0.15
CA SER A 258 -29.34 17.50 0.31
C SER A 258 -28.51 16.44 1.02
N LEU A 259 -29.02 15.98 2.15
CA LEU A 259 -28.54 14.81 2.90
C LEU A 259 -28.29 13.59 1.99
N VAL A 260 -29.07 13.46 0.91
CA VAL A 260 -28.91 12.41 -0.11
C VAL A 260 -27.53 12.44 -0.78
N LYS A 261 -27.00 13.64 -1.11
CA LYS A 261 -25.67 13.77 -1.73
C LYS A 261 -24.56 13.36 -0.76
N VAL A 262 -24.68 13.75 0.50
CA VAL A 262 -23.70 13.38 1.54
C VAL A 262 -23.70 11.87 1.76
N MET A 263 -24.88 11.25 1.87
CA MET A 263 -25.00 9.79 2.00
C MET A 263 -24.45 9.06 0.78
N MET A 264 -24.71 9.56 -0.43
CA MET A 264 -24.17 8.98 -1.66
C MET A 264 -22.64 9.00 -1.67
N VAL A 265 -22.02 10.15 -1.39
CA VAL A 265 -20.56 10.27 -1.30
C VAL A 265 -20.00 9.35 -0.22
N ALA A 266 -20.57 9.37 1.00
CA ALA A 266 -20.14 8.48 2.07
C ALA A 266 -20.21 7.00 1.66
N SER A 267 -21.30 6.58 1.00
CA SER A 267 -21.44 5.20 0.52
C SER A 267 -20.37 4.81 -0.50
N VAL A 268 -19.92 5.73 -1.36
CA VAL A 268 -18.85 5.50 -2.33
C VAL A 268 -17.53 5.28 -1.61
N PHE A 269 -17.15 6.16 -0.67
CA PHE A 269 -15.93 6.01 0.13
C PHE A 269 -15.92 4.69 0.92
N ILE A 270 -17.04 4.35 1.56
CA ILE A 270 -17.20 3.10 2.31
C ILE A 270 -17.07 1.87 1.39
N ALA A 271 -17.74 1.90 0.23
CA ALA A 271 -17.68 0.81 -0.73
C ALA A 271 -16.27 0.63 -1.34
N LEU A 272 -15.58 1.72 -1.65
CA LEU A 272 -14.20 1.69 -2.17
C LEU A 272 -13.20 1.22 -1.10
N GLY A 273 -13.35 1.68 0.14
CA GLY A 273 -12.55 1.21 1.27
C GLY A 273 -12.71 -0.30 1.52
N ALA A 274 -13.96 -0.78 1.53
CA ALA A 274 -14.27 -2.21 1.67
C ALA A 274 -13.77 -3.03 0.48
N GLY A 275 -14.10 -2.62 -0.74
CA GLY A 275 -13.74 -3.33 -1.98
C GLY A 275 -12.23 -3.46 -2.14
N GLY A 276 -11.50 -2.35 -1.98
CA GLY A 276 -10.05 -2.35 -2.11
C GLY A 276 -9.35 -3.18 -1.03
N LEU A 277 -9.81 -3.16 0.22
CA LEU A 277 -9.20 -3.99 1.26
C LEU A 277 -9.51 -5.49 1.09
N LEU A 278 -10.69 -5.84 0.56
CA LEU A 278 -10.99 -7.22 0.17
C LEU A 278 -10.11 -7.71 -0.98
N ILE A 279 -9.84 -6.86 -1.97
CA ILE A 279 -8.89 -7.13 -3.06
C ILE A 279 -7.49 -7.35 -2.48
N ALA A 280 -7.02 -6.42 -1.63
CA ALA A 280 -5.72 -6.51 -0.97
C ALA A 280 -5.59 -7.80 -0.17
N TYR A 281 -6.59 -8.13 0.67
CA TYR A 281 -6.62 -9.37 1.42
C TYR A 281 -6.60 -10.59 0.50
N ARG A 282 -7.40 -10.63 -0.56
CA ARG A 282 -7.47 -11.76 -1.50
C ARG A 282 -6.13 -12.04 -2.16
N LEU A 283 -5.40 -10.99 -2.54
CA LEU A 283 -4.12 -11.06 -3.24
C LEU A 283 -2.95 -11.33 -2.28
N LEU A 284 -3.00 -10.76 -1.07
CA LEU A 284 -1.91 -10.85 -0.10
C LEU A 284 -2.06 -11.99 0.92
N ARG A 285 -3.23 -12.63 1.04
CA ARG A 285 -3.45 -13.67 2.07
C ARG A 285 -2.50 -14.85 1.96
N LYS A 286 -2.27 -15.36 0.75
CA LYS A 286 -1.39 -16.51 0.51
C LYS A 286 0.08 -16.12 0.69
N PRO A 287 0.59 -15.07 0.01
CA PRO A 287 2.01 -14.71 0.12
C PRO A 287 2.40 -14.38 1.55
N LEU A 288 1.50 -13.77 2.32
CA LEU A 288 1.78 -13.34 3.69
C LEU A 288 1.31 -14.30 4.77
N GLY A 289 0.67 -15.42 4.43
CA GLY A 289 0.13 -16.35 5.43
C GLY A 289 -0.95 -15.73 6.31
N LEU A 290 -1.86 -14.94 5.74
CA LEU A 290 -2.99 -14.35 6.47
C LEU A 290 -4.13 -15.36 6.53
N GLY A 291 -4.38 -15.92 7.71
CA GLY A 291 -5.37 -16.98 7.93
C GLY A 291 -4.86 -18.39 7.64
N ALA A 292 -3.53 -18.54 7.58
CA ALA A 292 -2.83 -19.81 7.58
C ALA A 292 -2.32 -20.17 8.98
#